data_AF-A0A931KDF1-F1
#
_entry.id   AF-A0A931KDF1-F1
#
_cell.length_a   1.000
_cell.length_b   1.000
_cell.length_c   1.000
_cell.angle_alpha   90.00
_cell.angle_beta   90.00
_cell.angle_gamma   90.00
#
_symmetry.space_group_name_H-M   'P 1'
#
loop_
_entity.id
_entity.type
_entity.pdbx_description
1 polymer ?
#
loop_
_entity_poly.entity_id
_entity_poly.type
_entity_poly.pdbx_seq_one_letter_code
_entity_poly.pdbx_strand_id
1 'polypeptide(L)'
;MLQDPDDENRVHLTASVQGVSPGQPRKILVPFEILLTLDDLDPDTVGGRAFRAEVETVENGTGIVTAIEVGPARVLRDPES
;
A
#
# COMPACT_ATOMS: atom_id res chain seq x y z
N MET A 1 -17.93 4.89 16.13
CA MET A 1 -16.94 4.42 15.15
C MET A 1 -17.75 3.89 13.98
N LEU A 2 -17.93 4.72 12.95
CA LEU A 2 -18.71 4.33 11.79
C LEU A 2 -17.81 3.43 10.95
N GLN A 3 -18.13 2.13 10.84
CA GLN A 3 -17.74 1.39 9.65
C GLN A 3 -18.47 2.07 8.49
N ASP A 4 -17.72 2.56 7.51
CA ASP A 4 -18.32 3.11 6.31
C ASP A 4 -19.06 1.95 5.61
N PRO A 5 -20.39 2.04 5.37
CA PRO A 5 -21.16 0.95 4.78
C PRO A 5 -20.75 0.63 3.32
N ASP A 6 -19.99 1.51 2.67
CA ASP A 6 -19.38 1.29 1.36
C ASP A 6 -18.10 0.42 1.42
N ASP A 7 -17.51 0.23 2.59
CA ASP A 7 -16.26 -0.55 2.76
C ASP A 7 -16.51 -2.07 2.59
N GLU A 8 -17.69 -2.58 2.95
CA GLU A 8 -18.04 -4.01 2.83
C GLU A 8 -18.11 -4.52 1.38
N ASN A 9 -18.29 -3.63 0.41
CA ASN A 9 -18.34 -3.99 -1.02
C ASN A 9 -17.05 -3.66 -1.78
N ARG A 10 -16.04 -3.09 -1.11
CA ARG A 10 -14.77 -2.75 -1.75
C ARG A 10 -13.83 -3.95 -1.82
N VAL A 11 -13.33 -4.20 -3.03
CA VAL A 11 -12.31 -5.23 -3.25
C VAL A 11 -10.96 -4.69 -2.81
N HIS A 12 -10.30 -5.45 -1.94
CA HIS A 12 -9.00 -5.13 -1.41
C HIS A 12 -7.99 -6.23 -1.74
N LEU A 13 -6.80 -5.83 -2.17
CA LEU A 13 -5.64 -6.71 -2.13
C LEU A 13 -5.07 -6.69 -0.71
N THR A 14 -4.95 -7.86 -0.09
CA THR A 14 -4.36 -8.00 1.25
C THR A 14 -2.89 -8.41 1.13
N ALA A 15 -1.99 -7.59 1.64
CA ALA A 15 -0.57 -7.89 1.74
C ALA A 15 -0.17 -8.12 3.21
N SER A 16 0.43 -9.29 3.49
CA SER A 16 1.05 -9.59 4.78
C SER A 16 2.52 -9.21 4.72
N VAL A 17 2.96 -8.29 5.60
CA VAL A 17 4.31 -7.73 5.57
C VAL A 17 5.12 -8.27 6.75
N GLN A 18 6.35 -8.70 6.48
CA GLN A 18 7.30 -9.20 7.47
C GLN A 18 8.49 -8.23 7.62
N GLY A 19 9.17 -8.28 8.76
CA GLY A 19 10.36 -7.45 9.01
C GLY A 19 10.07 -5.97 9.30
N VAL A 20 8.81 -5.63 9.63
CA VAL A 20 8.41 -4.25 9.96
C VAL A 20 8.87 -3.84 11.36
N SER A 21 9.19 -2.55 11.53
CA SER A 21 9.55 -1.98 12.83
C SER A 21 8.37 -2.01 13.82
N PRO A 22 8.60 -1.96 15.15
CA PRO A 22 7.53 -1.85 16.13
C PRO A 22 6.62 -0.64 15.83
N GLY A 23 5.31 -0.87 15.87
CA GLY A 23 4.30 0.17 15.58
C GLY A 23 3.92 0.32 14.11
N GLN A 24 4.60 -0.36 13.18
CA GLN A 24 4.19 -0.41 11.78
C GLN A 24 3.13 -1.50 11.51
N PRO A 25 2.24 -1.29 10.53
CA PRO A 25 1.22 -2.27 10.18
C PRO A 25 1.86 -3.55 9.63
N ARG A 26 1.38 -4.70 10.10
CA ARG A 26 1.81 -6.04 9.63
C ARG A 26 0.91 -6.58 8.52
N LYS A 27 -0.26 -5.97 8.38
CA LYS A 27 -1.22 -6.24 7.32
C LYS A 27 -1.51 -4.92 6.61
N ILE A 28 -1.43 -4.92 5.30
CA ILE A 28 -1.77 -3.77 4.47
C ILE A 28 -2.94 -4.17 3.56
N LEU A 29 -3.97 -3.34 3.56
CA LEU A 29 -5.07 -3.41 2.62
C LEU A 29 -4.82 -2.38 1.52
N VAL A 30 -4.77 -2.84 0.28
CA VAL A 30 -4.65 -1.97 -0.89
C VAL A 30 -6.00 -1.96 -1.60
N PRO A 31 -6.76 -0.86 -1.56
CA PRO A 31 -7.97 -0.71 -2.33
C PRO A 31 -7.70 -0.93 -3.83
N PHE A 32 -8.50 -1.76 -4.49
CA PHE A 32 -8.27 -2.10 -5.90
C PHE A 32 -8.35 -0.87 -6.81
N GLU A 33 -9.21 0.08 -6.48
CA GLU A 33 -9.33 1.37 -7.17
C GLU A 33 -8.02 2.17 -7.21
N ILE A 34 -7.17 2.12 -6.17
CA ILE A 34 -5.86 2.77 -6.17
C ILE A 34 -4.94 2.11 -7.20
N LEU A 35 -4.98 0.79 -7.32
CA LEU A 35 -4.21 0.06 -8.32
C LEU A 35 -4.65 0.42 -9.75
N LEU A 36 -5.94 0.66 -9.96
CA LEU A 36 -6.48 1.08 -11.25
C LEU A 36 -6.06 2.50 -11.66
N THR A 37 -5.67 3.36 -10.71
CA THR A 37 -5.14 4.71 -11.03
C THR A 37 -3.69 4.70 -11.50
N LEU A 38 -2.99 3.57 -11.39
CA LEU A 38 -1.60 3.46 -11.78
C LEU A 38 -1.54 3.05 -13.26
N ASP A 39 -1.41 4.04 -14.16
CA ASP A 39 -1.31 3.82 -15.61
C ASP A 39 -0.16 2.86 -16.00
N ASP A 40 0.91 2.84 -15.21
CA ASP A 40 2.11 2.01 -15.41
C ASP A 40 2.13 0.74 -14.54
N LEU A 41 0.98 0.26 -14.04
CA LEU A 41 0.91 -1.02 -13.31
C LEU A 41 0.97 -2.21 -14.28
N ASP A 42 1.99 -2.27 -15.13
CA ASP A 42 2.32 -3.43 -15.94
C ASP A 42 3.15 -4.40 -15.08
N PRO A 43 2.69 -5.65 -14.87
CA PRO A 43 3.40 -6.64 -14.06
C PRO A 43 4.83 -6.91 -14.54
N ASP A 44 5.09 -6.79 -15.85
CA ASP A 44 6.43 -6.99 -16.43
C ASP A 44 7.38 -5.81 -16.17
N THR A 45 6.83 -4.62 -15.89
CA THR A 45 7.62 -3.41 -15.64
C THR A 45 7.76 -3.09 -14.15
N VAL A 46 6.74 -3.38 -13.33
CA VAL A 46 6.72 -3.16 -11.88
C VAL A 46 7.60 -4.18 -11.14
N GLY A 47 7.87 -5.34 -11.76
CA GLY A 47 8.74 -6.39 -11.25
C GLY A 47 10.11 -5.88 -10.76
N GLY A 48 10.25 -5.76 -9.44
CA GLY A 48 11.47 -5.34 -8.79
C GLY A 48 11.69 -3.82 -8.70
N ARG A 49 10.70 -2.98 -9.06
CA ARG A 49 10.70 -1.55 -8.73
C ARG A 49 10.32 -1.35 -7.27
N ALA A 50 10.90 -0.35 -6.62
CA ALA A 50 10.45 0.07 -5.31
C ALA A 50 9.23 0.97 -5.42
N PHE A 51 8.35 0.92 -4.44
CA PHE A 51 7.16 1.76 -4.36
C PHE A 51 7.09 2.44 -2.98
N ARG A 52 6.53 3.65 -2.96
CA ARG A 52 6.19 4.38 -1.74
C ARG A 52 4.68 4.31 -1.61
N ALA A 53 4.20 3.98 -0.41
CA ALA A 53 2.78 3.99 -0.11
C ALA A 53 2.55 4.85 1.13
N GLU A 54 1.52 5.69 1.07
CA GLU A 54 0.96 6.32 2.25
C GLU A 54 -0.02 5.34 2.89
N VAL A 55 0.14 5.10 4.19
CA VAL A 55 -0.61 4.09 4.91
C VAL A 55 -1.24 4.71 6.15
N GLU A 56 -2.56 4.73 6.20
CA GLU A 56 -3.32 5.07 7.39
C GLU A 56 -3.49 3.81 8.25
N THR A 57 -3.09 3.86 9.52
CA THR A 57 -3.31 2.75 10.44
C THR A 57 -4.71 2.83 10.99
N VAL A 58 -5.51 1.79 10.75
CA VAL A 58 -6.90 1.73 11.23
C VAL A 58 -6.97 1.06 12.59
N GLU A 59 -6.90 -0.27 12.64
CA GLU A 59 -7.05 -1.06 13.87
C GLU A 59 -6.19 -2.34 13.83
N ASN A 60 -5.80 -2.84 15.01
CA ASN A 60 -5.12 -4.12 15.21
C ASN A 60 -3.85 -4.33 14.36
N GLY A 61 -3.11 -3.25 14.06
CA GLY A 61 -1.90 -3.32 13.24
C GLY A 61 -2.20 -3.58 11.75
N THR A 62 -3.42 -3.27 11.30
CA THR A 62 -3.80 -3.19 9.89
C THR A 62 -3.69 -1.76 9.41
N GLY A 63 -3.04 -1.57 8.26
CA GLY A 63 -3.01 -0.31 7.54
C GLY A 63 -3.83 -0.38 6.25
N ILE A 64 -4.38 0.74 5.84
CA ILE A 64 -5.03 0.92 4.53
C ILE A 64 -4.19 1.88 3.71
N VAL A 65 -3.90 1.51 2.47
CA VAL A 65 -3.17 2.39 1.55
C VAL A 65 -4.10 3.48 1.04
N THR A 66 -3.65 4.73 1.10
CA THR A 66 -4.37 5.90 0.61
C THR A 66 -3.76 6.46 -0.67
N ALA A 67 -2.47 6.23 -0.90
CA ALA A 67 -1.76 6.61 -2.12
C ALA A 67 -0.58 5.66 -2.39
N ILE A 68 -0.26 5.44 -3.66
CA ILE A 68 0.91 4.66 -4.10
C ILE A 68 1.65 5.44 -5.18
N GLU A 69 2.98 5.47 -5.07
CA GLU A 69 3.89 5.95 -6.10
C GLU A 69 4.91 4.86 -6.41
N VAL A 70 5.10 4.54 -7.70
CA VAL A 70 6.13 3.60 -8.14
C VAL A 70 7.39 4.37 -8.50
N GLY A 71 8.48 4.08 -7.82
CA GLY A 71 9.77 4.71 -8.07
C GLY A 71 10.38 4.23 -9.39
N PRO A 72 11.23 5.05 -10.04
CA PRO A 72 11.92 4.64 -11.25
C PRO A 72 12.98 3.56 -10.98
N ALA A 73 13.43 3.42 -9.73
CA ALA A 73 14.51 2.55 -9.31
C ALA A 73 14.01 1.32 -8.54
N ARG A 74 14.85 0.28 -8.47
CA ARG A 74 14.59 -0.93 -7.67
C ARG A 74 14.57 -0.70 -6.16
N VAL A 75 15.14 0.41 -5.69
CA VAL A 75 15.25 0.76 -4.27
C VAL A 75 14.88 2.23 -4.14
N LEU A 76 13.88 2.51 -3.31
CA LEU A 76 13.63 3.86 -2.82
C LEU A 76 14.58 4.10 -1.67
N ARG A 77 15.46 5.08 -1.84
CA ARG A 77 16.25 5.62 -0.74
C ARG A 77 15.48 6.81 -0.19
N ASP A 78 15.45 6.95 1.13
CA ASP A 78 15.04 8.22 1.70
C ASP A 78 15.97 9.32 1.15
N PRO A 79 15.42 10.48 0.72
CA PRO A 79 16.27 11.61 0.40
C PRO A 79 17.09 11.92 1.65
N GLU A 80 18.42 11.93 1.51
CA GLU A 80 19.34 12.25 2.60
C GLU A 80 18.92 13.59 3.22
N SER A 81 18.57 13.58 4.51
CA SER A 81 18.27 14.77 5.31
C SER A 81 19.54 15.49 5.75
#